data_AF-A0A6J2B226-F1
#
_entry.id   AF-A0A6J2B226-F1
#
_cell.length_a   1.000
_cell.length_b   1.000
_cell.length_c   1.000
_cell.angle_alpha   90.00
_cell.angle_beta   90.00
_cell.angle_gamma   90.00
#
_symmetry.space_group_name_H-M   'P 1'
#
loop_
_entity.id
_entity.type
_entity.pdbx_description
1 polymer ?
#
loop_
_entity_poly.entity_id
_entity_poly.type
_entity_poly.pdbx_seq_one_letter_code
_entity_poly.pdbx_strand_id
1 'polypeptide(L)'
;MGRAAWGLLWLLLGSAAAQYEKYSFRGFPPEDLMPLAAAYGHALEQYEGESWRESARYLEAALRLHRLLRDSEAFCHANCSGPAPPAASPSAPALGPDGGRGGDEWARELQLFGHVLERAACLRRCKRTLPAFQVPYPPRQLLRDFQSRLPYQYLHYALFKANRLEKAAAAAYTFLQRNPKHELTAKYLSYYRGLLDAADEPLTDLEAQPYEAVFLRAVKLYNSGDFRSSAEDMERALAQYLAVFARCLASCEGAHEQVDFKDFYPAIAVNDVRQAARSAASYMLFDPEDSVMQQNLVYYRFHRARWGLEEEDFQPREEAMFYHNQTTELRELLEFAHLYLQSDDEMELEETVPAVEPKDPPSDAEFEGEGDYEEGIYADWWQEPDAKGDEAEAELEPELA
;
A
#
# COMPACT_ATOMS: atom_id res chain seq x y z
N MET A 1 -43.58 24.98 8.23
CA MET A 1 -42.15 25.31 8.25
C MET A 1 -41.35 24.03 8.52
N GLY A 2 -41.09 23.21 7.49
CA GLY A 2 -40.58 21.85 7.75
C GLY A 2 -40.19 21.07 6.49
N ARG A 3 -39.54 21.73 5.51
CA ARG A 3 -39.04 21.05 4.30
C ARG A 3 -37.66 21.51 3.82
N ALA A 4 -36.99 22.43 4.53
CA ALA A 4 -35.69 22.96 4.13
C ALA A 4 -34.48 22.29 4.82
N ALA A 5 -34.69 21.42 5.83
CA ALA A 5 -33.59 20.86 6.63
C ALA A 5 -32.97 19.57 6.06
N TRP A 6 -33.57 18.96 5.03
CA TRP A 6 -33.08 17.69 4.48
C TRP A 6 -32.09 17.89 3.32
N GLY A 7 -32.03 19.09 2.74
CA GLY A 7 -31.07 19.42 1.66
C GLY A 7 -29.66 19.79 2.15
N LEU A 8 -29.51 20.14 3.44
CA LEU A 8 -28.23 20.55 4.02
C LEU A 8 -27.47 19.40 4.70
N LEU A 9 -28.12 18.25 4.93
CA LEU A 9 -27.46 17.06 5.49
C LEU A 9 -26.70 16.24 4.43
N TRP A 10 -26.95 16.48 3.15
CA TRP A 10 -26.19 15.90 2.03
C TRP A 10 -24.92 16.68 1.68
N LEU A 11 -24.75 17.91 2.20
CA LEU A 11 -23.61 18.78 1.90
C LEU A 11 -22.46 18.67 2.90
N LEU A 12 -22.59 17.85 3.95
CA LEU A 12 -21.52 17.52 4.91
C LEU A 12 -21.01 16.07 4.78
N LEU A 13 -21.54 15.33 3.81
CA LEU A 13 -21.03 14.04 3.32
C LEU A 13 -20.22 14.25 2.03
N GLY A 14 -19.38 15.30 2.01
CA GLY A 14 -18.25 15.38 1.10
C GLY A 14 -17.18 14.38 1.54
N SER A 15 -17.50 13.09 1.54
CA SER A 15 -16.50 12.04 1.48
C SER A 15 -15.61 12.36 0.29
N ALA A 16 -14.30 12.47 0.52
CA ALA A 16 -13.29 12.54 -0.52
C ALA A 16 -13.62 11.50 -1.60
N ALA A 17 -14.19 11.95 -2.71
CA ALA A 17 -14.50 11.09 -3.85
C ALA A 17 -13.21 10.91 -4.63
N ALA A 18 -12.32 10.07 -4.09
CA ALA A 18 -11.07 9.71 -4.71
C ALA A 18 -10.81 8.22 -4.49
N GLN A 19 -11.26 7.42 -5.47
CA GLN A 19 -10.72 6.12 -5.89
C GLN A 19 -11.72 5.48 -6.86
N TYR A 20 -11.71 5.94 -8.11
CA TYR A 20 -12.50 5.46 -9.25
C TYR A 20 -13.99 5.23 -8.94
N GLU A 21 -14.85 6.16 -9.39
CA GLU A 21 -16.30 6.24 -9.12
C GLU A 21 -17.15 4.97 -9.36
N LYS A 22 -16.56 3.86 -9.85
CA LYS A 22 -17.26 2.63 -10.23
C LYS A 22 -16.69 1.34 -9.64
N TYR A 23 -15.66 1.37 -8.80
CA TYR A 23 -15.15 0.12 -8.19
C TYR A 23 -16.13 -0.44 -7.17
N SER A 24 -16.51 -1.70 -7.33
CA SER A 24 -17.28 -2.46 -6.35
C SER A 24 -16.77 -3.88 -6.29
N PHE A 25 -16.33 -4.34 -5.12
CA PHE A 25 -15.88 -5.72 -4.93
C PHE A 25 -16.98 -6.74 -5.27
N ARG A 26 -18.22 -6.51 -4.78
CA ARG A 26 -19.36 -7.41 -5.00
C ARG A 26 -20.04 -7.24 -6.36
N GLY A 27 -19.85 -6.08 -7.00
CA GLY A 27 -20.49 -5.71 -8.25
C GLY A 27 -19.49 -5.41 -9.35
N PHE A 28 -18.34 -6.09 -9.37
CA PHE A 28 -17.33 -5.88 -10.39
C PHE A 28 -17.91 -6.28 -11.76
N PRO A 29 -17.93 -5.39 -12.77
CA PRO A 29 -18.57 -5.68 -14.04
C PRO A 29 -17.87 -6.84 -14.75
N PRO A 30 -18.60 -7.90 -15.19
CA PRO A 30 -17.99 -9.04 -15.87
C PRO A 30 -17.32 -8.65 -17.19
N GLU A 31 -17.80 -7.60 -17.87
CA GLU A 31 -17.21 -7.03 -19.09
C GLU A 31 -15.84 -6.37 -18.87
N ASP A 32 -15.56 -5.94 -17.64
CA ASP A 32 -14.28 -5.32 -17.26
C ASP A 32 -13.28 -6.37 -16.73
N LEU A 33 -13.66 -7.64 -16.63
CA LEU A 33 -12.82 -8.72 -16.13
C LEU A 33 -11.87 -9.23 -17.21
N MET A 34 -10.57 -9.08 -16.97
CA MET A 34 -9.52 -9.64 -17.81
C MET A 34 -8.23 -9.89 -17.00
N PRO A 35 -7.25 -10.63 -17.52
CA PRO A 35 -6.00 -10.86 -16.81
C PRO A 35 -5.26 -9.53 -16.55
N LEU A 36 -4.81 -9.31 -15.30
CA LEU A 36 -4.13 -8.06 -14.92
C LEU A 36 -2.93 -7.75 -15.82
N ALA A 37 -2.13 -8.78 -16.12
CA ALA A 37 -0.97 -8.66 -17.00
C ALA A 37 -1.35 -8.24 -18.43
N ALA A 38 -2.48 -8.72 -18.95
CA ALA A 38 -2.96 -8.34 -20.28
C ALA A 38 -3.46 -6.89 -20.30
N ALA A 39 -4.21 -6.47 -19.27
CA ALA A 39 -4.68 -5.09 -19.16
C ALA A 39 -3.51 -4.10 -19.05
N TYR A 40 -2.52 -4.42 -18.21
CA TYR A 40 -1.35 -3.56 -18.01
C TYR A 40 -0.42 -3.57 -19.24
N GLY A 41 -0.15 -4.74 -19.82
CA GLY A 41 0.67 -4.85 -21.04
C GLY A 41 0.05 -4.06 -22.21
N HIS A 42 -1.26 -4.21 -22.44
CA HIS A 42 -1.95 -3.44 -23.47
C HIS A 42 -1.92 -1.92 -23.19
N ALA A 43 -2.05 -1.50 -21.93
CA ALA A 43 -1.90 -0.09 -21.56
C ALA A 43 -0.53 0.47 -21.95
N LEU A 44 0.55 -0.31 -21.80
CA LEU A 44 1.91 0.09 -22.16
C LEU A 44 2.12 0.10 -23.67
N GLU A 45 1.59 -0.88 -24.42
CA GLU A 45 1.59 -0.84 -25.89
C GLU A 45 0.90 0.42 -26.43
N GLN A 46 -0.25 0.79 -25.85
CA GLN A 46 -0.94 2.03 -26.21
C GLN A 46 -0.17 3.29 -25.77
N TYR A 47 0.63 3.19 -24.71
CA TYR A 47 1.49 4.28 -24.24
C TYR A 47 2.63 4.55 -25.23
N GLU A 48 3.31 3.48 -25.67
CA GLU A 48 4.37 3.52 -26.69
C GLU A 48 3.83 3.99 -28.04
N GLY A 49 2.62 3.57 -28.40
CA GLY A 49 1.90 4.04 -29.60
C GLY A 49 1.25 5.42 -29.48
N GLU A 50 1.58 6.20 -28.44
CA GLU A 50 1.07 7.55 -28.16
C GLU A 50 -0.47 7.69 -28.12
N SER A 51 -1.18 6.57 -27.90
CA SER A 51 -2.62 6.50 -27.80
C SER A 51 -3.06 6.81 -26.36
N TRP A 52 -2.78 8.04 -25.91
CA TRP A 52 -2.85 8.46 -24.50
C TRP A 52 -4.19 8.18 -23.81
N ARG A 53 -5.31 8.37 -24.52
CA ARG A 53 -6.65 8.13 -23.96
C ARG A 53 -6.93 6.65 -23.70
N GLU A 54 -6.52 5.78 -24.62
CA GLU A 54 -6.68 4.33 -24.46
C GLU A 54 -5.69 3.78 -23.43
N SER A 55 -4.44 4.25 -23.46
CA SER A 55 -3.44 3.92 -22.44
C SER A 55 -3.95 4.25 -21.03
N ALA A 56 -4.42 5.49 -20.81
CA ALA A 56 -4.99 5.89 -19.52
C ALA A 56 -6.19 5.02 -19.12
N ARG A 57 -7.08 4.68 -20.06
CA ARG A 57 -8.24 3.82 -19.80
C ARG A 57 -7.83 2.42 -19.33
N TYR A 58 -6.84 1.80 -19.98
CA TYR A 58 -6.36 0.48 -19.60
C TYR A 58 -5.51 0.50 -18.32
N LEU A 59 -4.77 1.57 -18.04
CA LEU A 59 -4.08 1.77 -16.76
C LEU A 59 -5.08 1.86 -15.59
N GLU A 60 -6.15 2.65 -15.75
CA GLU A 60 -7.25 2.72 -14.78
C GLU A 60 -7.93 1.34 -14.61
N ALA A 61 -8.13 0.60 -15.70
CA ALA A 61 -8.68 -0.76 -15.65
C ALA A 61 -7.76 -1.73 -14.89
N ALA A 62 -6.46 -1.70 -15.17
CA ALA A 62 -5.46 -2.53 -14.49
C ALA A 62 -5.41 -2.23 -12.99
N LEU A 63 -5.47 -0.96 -12.58
CA LEU A 63 -5.56 -0.58 -11.16
C LEU A 63 -6.80 -1.14 -10.46
N ARG A 64 -7.97 -1.12 -11.14
CA ARG A 64 -9.20 -1.74 -10.61
C ARG A 64 -9.10 -3.26 -10.50
N LEU A 65 -8.48 -3.93 -11.48
CA LEU A 65 -8.24 -5.37 -11.48
C LEU A 65 -7.29 -5.79 -10.36
N HIS A 66 -6.19 -5.04 -10.16
CA HIS A 66 -5.27 -5.27 -9.05
C HIS A 66 -5.97 -5.15 -7.69
N ARG A 67 -6.83 -4.14 -7.53
CA ARG A 67 -7.65 -4.00 -6.32
C ARG A 67 -8.63 -5.15 -6.16
N LEU A 68 -9.31 -5.58 -7.22
CA LEU A 68 -10.21 -6.74 -7.19
C LEU A 68 -9.47 -8.01 -6.74
N LEU A 69 -8.26 -8.22 -7.22
CA LEU A 69 -7.41 -9.34 -6.83
C LEU A 69 -7.07 -9.27 -5.33
N ARG A 70 -6.50 -8.16 -4.87
CA ARG A 70 -6.14 -7.95 -3.45
C ARG A 70 -7.33 -8.12 -2.52
N ASP A 71 -8.49 -7.60 -2.93
CA ASP A 71 -9.72 -7.67 -2.16
C ASP A 71 -10.28 -9.10 -2.11
N SER A 72 -10.15 -9.85 -3.21
CA SER A 72 -10.52 -11.26 -3.32
C SER A 72 -9.61 -12.17 -2.48
N GLU A 73 -8.31 -11.87 -2.43
CA GLU A 73 -7.35 -12.57 -1.58
C GLU A 73 -7.67 -12.34 -0.10
N ALA A 74 -7.75 -11.08 0.32
CA ALA A 74 -8.09 -10.75 1.70
C ALA A 74 -9.43 -11.37 2.13
N PHE A 75 -10.44 -11.39 1.25
CA PHE A 75 -11.73 -12.01 1.54
C PHE A 75 -11.60 -13.52 1.79
N CYS A 76 -10.91 -14.25 0.91
CA CYS A 76 -10.76 -15.69 1.06
C CYS A 76 -9.87 -16.08 2.24
N HIS A 77 -8.79 -15.35 2.48
CA HIS A 77 -7.91 -15.61 3.60
C HIS A 77 -8.64 -15.34 4.92
N ALA A 78 -9.27 -14.17 5.09
CA ALA A 78 -10.03 -13.87 6.31
C ALA A 78 -11.13 -14.92 6.59
N ASN A 79 -11.88 -15.35 5.56
CA ASN A 79 -12.96 -16.32 5.74
C ASN A 79 -12.47 -17.77 5.93
N CYS A 80 -11.19 -18.04 5.67
CA CYS A 80 -10.53 -19.31 5.93
C CYS A 80 -9.56 -19.24 7.11
N SER A 81 -9.56 -18.13 7.87
CA SER A 81 -8.72 -17.93 9.05
C SER A 81 -9.35 -18.29 10.39
N GLY A 82 -10.61 -18.73 10.39
CA GLY A 82 -11.26 -19.25 11.60
C GLY A 82 -10.95 -20.73 11.86
N PRO A 83 -10.99 -21.17 13.13
CA PRO A 83 -11.01 -22.59 13.44
C PRO A 83 -12.20 -23.23 12.72
N ALA A 84 -11.98 -24.39 12.09
CA ALA A 84 -13.07 -25.13 11.46
C ALA A 84 -14.24 -25.25 12.45
N PRO A 85 -15.51 -25.10 12.01
CA PRO A 85 -16.63 -25.52 12.86
C PRO A 85 -16.34 -26.98 13.27
N PRO A 86 -16.75 -27.43 14.48
CA PRO A 86 -16.53 -28.79 14.92
C PRO A 86 -17.35 -29.74 14.02
N ALA A 87 -16.84 -30.01 12.83
CA ALA A 87 -17.23 -31.13 12.01
C ALA A 87 -16.75 -32.33 12.80
N ALA A 88 -17.72 -33.02 13.42
CA ALA A 88 -17.57 -34.26 14.17
C ALA A 88 -16.24 -34.94 13.87
N SER A 89 -15.23 -34.64 14.69
CA SER A 89 -13.97 -35.36 14.66
C SER A 89 -14.33 -36.83 14.84
N PRO A 90 -13.97 -37.75 13.93
CA PRO A 90 -13.96 -39.15 14.31
C PRO A 90 -13.03 -39.21 15.52
N SER A 91 -13.60 -39.64 16.65
CA SER A 91 -12.89 -39.82 17.92
C SER A 91 -11.46 -40.26 17.65
N ALA A 92 -10.48 -39.45 18.07
CA ALA A 92 -9.08 -39.86 18.05
C ALA A 92 -9.00 -41.27 18.66
N PRO A 93 -8.35 -42.24 18.00
CA PRO A 93 -8.21 -43.56 18.60
C PRO A 93 -7.46 -43.35 19.92
N ALA A 94 -8.06 -43.79 21.02
CA ALA A 94 -7.43 -43.76 22.33
C ALA A 94 -6.12 -44.55 22.24
N LEU A 95 -5.00 -43.83 22.11
CA LEU A 95 -3.68 -44.42 22.19
C LEU A 95 -3.55 -44.98 23.61
N GLY A 96 -3.26 -46.28 23.68
CA GLY A 96 -3.09 -47.00 24.93
C GLY A 96 -1.97 -46.40 25.79
N PRO A 97 -1.88 -46.78 27.08
CA PRO A 97 -1.09 -46.10 28.10
C PRO A 97 0.45 -46.19 27.96
N ASP A 98 0.96 -46.58 26.79
CA ASP A 98 2.40 -46.82 26.54
C ASP A 98 2.99 -45.86 25.48
N GLY A 99 2.38 -44.68 25.29
CA GLY A 99 2.91 -43.62 24.44
C GLY A 99 4.11 -42.93 25.09
N GLY A 100 5.32 -43.30 24.69
CA GLY A 100 6.52 -42.54 25.02
C GLY A 100 6.42 -41.08 24.52
N ARG A 101 7.18 -40.18 25.15
CA ARG A 101 7.20 -38.71 24.91
C ARG A 101 7.23 -38.26 23.43
N GLY A 102 7.70 -39.11 22.51
CA GLY A 102 7.71 -38.84 21.06
C GLY A 102 6.40 -39.15 20.31
N GLY A 103 5.47 -39.93 20.89
CA GLY A 103 4.16 -40.20 20.28
C GLY A 103 3.21 -39.00 20.35
N ASP A 104 3.30 -38.23 21.43
CA ASP A 104 2.51 -37.00 21.64
C ASP A 104 3.00 -35.84 20.75
N GLU A 105 4.29 -35.80 20.42
CA GLU A 105 4.91 -34.81 19.54
C GLU A 105 4.46 -35.01 18.08
N TRP A 106 4.54 -36.25 17.60
CA TRP A 106 4.03 -36.63 16.27
C TRP A 106 2.53 -36.38 16.10
N ALA A 107 1.73 -36.61 17.15
CA ALA A 107 0.30 -36.33 17.13
C ALA A 107 -0.01 -34.83 16.98
N ARG A 108 0.79 -33.96 17.62
CA ARG A 108 0.68 -32.49 17.49
C ARG A 108 1.09 -32.01 16.10
N GLU A 109 2.17 -32.57 15.55
CA GLU A 109 2.61 -32.28 14.18
C GLU A 109 1.54 -32.66 13.15
N LEU A 110 0.97 -33.86 13.26
CA LEU A 110 -0.13 -34.31 12.40
C LEU A 110 -1.37 -33.41 12.49
N GLN A 111 -1.68 -32.91 13.68
CA GLN A 111 -2.78 -31.97 13.89
C GLN A 111 -2.50 -30.62 13.20
N LEU A 112 -1.27 -30.11 13.31
CA LEU A 112 -0.82 -28.90 12.60
C LEU A 112 -0.97 -29.07 11.07
N PHE A 113 -0.43 -30.16 10.50
CA PHE A 113 -0.58 -30.45 9.08
C PHE A 113 -2.05 -30.60 8.65
N GLY A 114 -2.90 -31.17 9.53
CA GLY A 114 -4.35 -31.21 9.34
C GLY A 114 -4.95 -29.82 9.12
N HIS A 115 -4.64 -28.88 10.01
CA HIS A 115 -5.11 -27.49 9.90
C HIS A 115 -4.62 -26.80 8.61
N VAL A 116 -3.36 -27.00 8.22
CA VAL A 116 -2.81 -26.47 6.97
C VAL A 116 -3.59 -27.00 5.75
N LEU A 117 -3.86 -28.30 5.71
CA LEU A 117 -4.61 -28.94 4.62
C LEU A 117 -6.08 -28.50 4.57
N GLU A 118 -6.72 -28.36 5.72
CA GLU A 118 -8.09 -27.86 5.84
C GLU A 118 -8.21 -26.42 5.34
N ARG A 119 -7.29 -25.55 5.76
CA ARG A 119 -7.20 -24.17 5.28
C ARG A 119 -6.96 -24.12 3.78
N ALA A 120 -6.01 -24.90 3.27
CA ALA A 120 -5.75 -24.98 1.83
C ALA A 120 -7.00 -25.45 1.04
N ALA A 121 -7.76 -26.40 1.57
CA ALA A 121 -9.02 -26.84 0.98
C ALA A 121 -10.08 -25.73 1.02
N CYS A 122 -10.18 -24.97 2.11
CA CYS A 122 -11.06 -23.79 2.22
C CYS A 122 -10.69 -22.73 1.18
N LEU A 123 -9.41 -22.35 1.10
CA LEU A 123 -8.91 -21.36 0.15
C LEU A 123 -9.20 -21.77 -1.28
N ARG A 124 -8.95 -23.03 -1.65
CA ARG A 124 -9.27 -23.54 -3.00
C ARG A 124 -10.76 -23.43 -3.32
N ARG A 125 -11.65 -23.72 -2.36
CA ARG A 125 -13.11 -23.56 -2.56
C ARG A 125 -13.51 -22.10 -2.70
N CYS A 126 -12.98 -21.22 -1.86
CA CYS A 126 -13.28 -19.79 -1.92
C CYS A 126 -12.75 -19.15 -3.21
N LYS A 127 -11.50 -19.41 -3.58
CA LYS A 127 -10.91 -18.82 -4.79
C LYS A 127 -11.68 -19.24 -6.06
N ARG A 128 -12.21 -20.47 -6.12
CA ARG A 128 -13.05 -20.93 -7.24
C ARG A 128 -14.35 -20.15 -7.43
N THR A 129 -14.89 -19.51 -6.40
CA THR A 129 -16.16 -18.77 -6.50
C THR A 129 -15.96 -17.31 -6.90
N LEU A 130 -14.74 -16.79 -6.88
CA LEU A 130 -14.46 -15.38 -7.14
C LEU A 130 -13.92 -15.16 -8.56
N PRO A 131 -14.40 -14.12 -9.28
CA PRO A 131 -14.00 -13.85 -10.66
C PRO A 131 -12.51 -13.54 -10.80
N ALA A 132 -11.88 -12.93 -9.79
CA ALA A 132 -10.46 -12.57 -9.80
C ALA A 132 -9.52 -13.76 -10.01
N PHE A 133 -9.95 -14.97 -9.64
CA PHE A 133 -9.15 -16.19 -9.79
C PHE A 133 -9.62 -17.09 -10.95
N GLN A 134 -10.57 -16.62 -11.75
CA GLN A 134 -10.99 -17.28 -13.00
C GLN A 134 -10.13 -16.85 -14.20
N VAL A 135 -9.27 -15.86 -14.00
CA VAL A 135 -8.26 -15.39 -14.98
C VAL A 135 -6.85 -15.79 -14.53
N PRO A 136 -5.87 -15.86 -15.45
CA PRO A 136 -4.46 -16.07 -15.11
C PRO A 136 -3.96 -15.14 -14.02
N TYR A 137 -3.29 -15.72 -13.03
CA TYR A 137 -2.71 -14.98 -11.91
C TYR A 137 -1.50 -14.15 -12.39
N PRO A 138 -1.34 -12.91 -11.91
CA PRO A 138 -0.26 -12.03 -12.37
C PRO A 138 1.13 -12.49 -11.92
N PRO A 139 2.19 -12.20 -12.71
CA PRO A 139 3.57 -12.42 -12.29
C PRO A 139 3.93 -11.65 -11.01
N ARG A 140 4.87 -12.18 -10.22
CA ARG A 140 5.34 -11.55 -8.97
C ARG A 140 5.90 -10.14 -9.19
N GLN A 141 6.66 -9.94 -10.27
CA GLN A 141 7.23 -8.63 -10.58
C GLN A 141 6.13 -7.59 -10.84
N LEU A 142 5.11 -7.96 -11.60
CA LEU A 142 3.96 -7.07 -11.85
C LEU A 142 3.26 -6.66 -10.54
N LEU A 143 3.11 -7.57 -9.59
CA LEU A 143 2.55 -7.21 -8.27
C LEU A 143 3.45 -6.23 -7.51
N ARG A 144 4.78 -6.38 -7.58
CA ARG A 144 5.74 -5.43 -7.00
C ARG A 144 5.63 -4.05 -7.64
N ASP A 145 5.47 -3.99 -8.96
CA ASP A 145 5.29 -2.73 -9.69
C ASP A 145 4.02 -1.99 -9.23
N PHE A 146 2.93 -2.71 -9.00
CA PHE A 146 1.70 -2.12 -8.45
C PHE A 146 1.87 -1.69 -6.99
N GLN A 147 2.61 -2.44 -6.17
CA GLN A 147 2.92 -2.08 -4.79
C GLN A 147 3.84 -0.85 -4.69
N SER A 148 4.75 -0.66 -5.66
CA SER A 148 5.58 0.54 -5.79
C SER A 148 4.83 1.71 -6.46
N ARG A 149 3.55 1.53 -6.79
CA ARG A 149 2.69 2.52 -7.47
C ARG A 149 3.18 2.88 -8.89
N LEU A 150 4.02 2.06 -9.52
CA LEU A 150 4.56 2.31 -10.86
C LEU A 150 3.49 2.61 -11.94
N PRO A 151 2.31 1.95 -11.98
CA PRO A 151 1.27 2.31 -12.95
C PRO A 151 0.83 3.78 -12.88
N TYR A 152 0.94 4.43 -11.72
CA TYR A 152 0.62 5.85 -11.56
C TYR A 152 1.63 6.77 -12.25
N GLN A 153 2.88 6.33 -12.42
CA GLN A 153 3.91 7.04 -13.20
C GLN A 153 3.48 7.15 -14.67
N TYR A 154 3.10 6.03 -15.29
CA TYR A 154 2.59 6.05 -16.66
C TYR A 154 1.25 6.78 -16.76
N LEU A 155 0.37 6.58 -15.78
CA LEU A 155 -0.98 7.14 -15.80
C LEU A 155 -0.97 8.67 -15.76
N HIS A 156 -0.13 9.31 -14.93
CA HIS A 156 -0.11 10.76 -14.86
C HIS A 156 0.27 11.40 -16.20
N TYR A 157 1.26 10.82 -16.90
CA TYR A 157 1.71 11.34 -18.19
C TYR A 157 0.66 11.11 -19.27
N ALA A 158 0.07 9.92 -19.35
CA ALA A 158 -1.01 9.63 -20.28
C ALA A 158 -2.23 10.56 -20.07
N LEU A 159 -2.60 10.82 -18.81
CA LEU A 159 -3.68 11.76 -18.47
C LEU A 159 -3.35 13.20 -18.84
N PHE A 160 -2.10 13.63 -18.64
CA PHE A 160 -1.62 14.95 -19.05
C PHE A 160 -1.76 15.12 -20.57
N LYS A 161 -1.23 14.17 -21.35
CA LYS A 161 -1.31 14.19 -22.82
C LYS A 161 -2.76 14.05 -23.34
N ALA A 162 -3.65 13.46 -22.55
CA ALA A 162 -5.09 13.40 -22.82
C ALA A 162 -5.88 14.67 -22.40
N ASN A 163 -5.19 15.73 -21.97
CA ASN A 163 -5.76 16.99 -21.47
C ASN A 163 -6.65 16.83 -20.23
N ARG A 164 -6.25 15.96 -19.29
CA ARG A 164 -6.95 15.72 -18.01
C ARG A 164 -6.03 16.10 -16.83
N LEU A 165 -5.74 17.40 -16.71
CA LEU A 165 -4.74 17.95 -15.79
C LEU A 165 -4.97 17.59 -14.31
N GLU A 166 -6.19 17.75 -13.79
CA GLU A 166 -6.50 17.43 -12.39
C GLU A 166 -6.20 15.97 -12.05
N LYS A 167 -6.61 15.04 -12.94
CA LYS A 167 -6.34 13.61 -12.76
C LYS A 167 -4.85 13.29 -12.90
N ALA A 168 -4.14 13.99 -13.79
CA ALA A 168 -2.69 13.85 -13.93
C ALA A 168 -1.97 14.28 -12.64
N ALA A 169 -2.34 15.42 -12.06
CA ALA A 169 -1.80 15.89 -10.78
C ALA A 169 -2.07 14.88 -9.65
N ALA A 170 -3.28 14.34 -9.56
CA ALA A 170 -3.62 13.30 -8.57
C ALA A 170 -2.79 12.02 -8.75
N ALA A 171 -2.65 11.53 -9.99
CA ALA A 171 -1.84 10.34 -10.27
C ALA A 171 -0.34 10.56 -9.97
N ALA A 172 0.22 11.71 -10.35
CA ALA A 172 1.61 12.05 -10.05
C ALA A 172 1.86 12.14 -8.53
N TYR A 173 0.96 12.79 -7.80
CA TYR A 173 1.02 12.86 -6.35
C TYR A 173 0.92 11.48 -5.69
N THR A 174 0.01 10.64 -6.19
CA THR A 174 -0.17 9.24 -5.74
C THR A 174 1.12 8.43 -5.89
N PHE A 175 1.81 8.56 -7.03
CA PHE A 175 3.09 7.89 -7.26
C PHE A 175 4.18 8.36 -6.28
N LEU A 176 4.28 9.67 -6.05
CA LEU A 176 5.29 10.28 -5.18
C LEU A 176 5.12 9.90 -3.70
N GLN A 177 3.92 9.54 -3.24
CA GLN A 177 3.74 9.02 -1.87
C GLN A 177 4.58 7.76 -1.61
N ARG A 178 4.83 6.94 -2.64
CA ARG A 178 5.68 5.75 -2.50
C ARG A 178 7.09 5.92 -3.05
N ASN A 179 7.29 6.94 -3.89
CA ASN A 179 8.56 7.24 -4.54
C ASN A 179 8.97 8.71 -4.30
N PRO A 180 9.19 9.14 -3.04
CA PRO A 180 9.38 10.56 -2.71
C PRO A 180 10.66 11.17 -3.29
N LYS A 181 11.64 10.33 -3.65
CA LYS A 181 12.92 10.74 -4.24
C LYS A 181 12.89 10.81 -5.78
N HIS A 182 11.75 10.52 -6.42
CA HIS A 182 11.67 10.52 -7.88
C HIS A 182 11.55 11.96 -8.43
N GLU A 183 12.69 12.54 -8.78
CA GLU A 183 12.82 13.96 -9.14
C GLU A 183 11.95 14.36 -10.33
N LEU A 184 11.90 13.52 -11.37
CA LEU A 184 11.19 13.84 -12.61
C LEU A 184 9.69 14.01 -12.37
N THR A 185 9.06 13.11 -11.61
CA THR A 185 7.63 13.21 -11.30
C THR A 185 7.35 14.39 -10.35
N ALA A 186 8.27 14.75 -9.46
CA ALA A 186 8.14 15.94 -8.63
C ALA A 186 8.14 17.23 -9.48
N LYS A 187 9.00 17.30 -10.51
CA LYS A 187 8.98 18.40 -11.49
C LYS A 187 7.66 18.43 -12.27
N TYR A 188 7.18 17.30 -12.78
CA TYR A 188 5.88 17.23 -13.47
C TYR A 188 4.71 17.64 -12.59
N LEU A 189 4.67 17.20 -11.34
CA LEU A 189 3.63 17.61 -10.40
C LEU A 189 3.63 19.13 -10.18
N SER A 190 4.82 19.72 -10.01
CA SER A 190 4.96 21.17 -9.86
C SER A 190 4.46 21.92 -11.10
N TYR A 191 4.79 21.41 -12.28
CA TYR A 191 4.30 21.92 -13.56
C TYR A 191 2.78 21.83 -13.69
N TYR A 192 2.17 20.67 -13.37
CA TYR A 192 0.71 20.50 -13.40
C TYR A 192 -0.01 21.46 -12.46
N ARG A 193 0.54 21.72 -11.26
CA ARG A 193 -0.02 22.68 -10.32
C ARG A 193 0.03 24.11 -10.85
N GLY A 194 1.12 24.49 -11.51
CA GLY A 194 1.24 25.79 -12.17
C GLY A 194 0.18 25.99 -13.26
N LEU A 195 -0.15 24.95 -14.02
CA LEU A 195 -1.19 25.02 -15.06
C LEU A 195 -2.63 25.10 -14.52
N LEU A 196 -2.86 24.60 -13.30
CA LEU A 196 -4.19 24.59 -12.69
C LEU A 196 -4.51 25.88 -11.91
N ASP A 197 -3.55 26.80 -11.78
CA ASP A 197 -3.61 27.92 -10.82
C ASP A 197 -3.96 27.46 -9.38
N ALA A 198 -3.74 26.18 -9.09
CA ALA A 198 -4.19 25.47 -7.90
C ALA A 198 -3.03 25.23 -6.90
N ALA A 199 -2.15 26.23 -6.76
CA ALA A 199 -0.95 26.13 -5.93
C ALA A 199 -1.27 25.82 -4.46
N ASP A 200 -2.45 26.23 -3.97
CA ASP A 200 -2.87 26.05 -2.58
C ASP A 200 -3.95 24.96 -2.41
N GLU A 201 -4.42 24.34 -3.50
CA GLU A 201 -5.40 23.26 -3.38
C GLU A 201 -4.74 21.96 -2.89
N PRO A 202 -5.40 21.23 -1.97
CA PRO A 202 -4.90 19.97 -1.48
C PRO A 202 -4.91 18.93 -2.60
N LEU A 203 -3.75 18.33 -2.85
CA LEU A 203 -3.62 17.23 -3.79
C LEU A 203 -4.31 15.98 -3.27
N THR A 204 -4.92 15.25 -4.19
CA THR A 204 -5.64 14.01 -3.90
C THR A 204 -4.71 12.81 -4.10
N ASP A 205 -4.46 12.03 -3.05
CA ASP A 205 -3.86 10.70 -3.19
C ASP A 205 -4.95 9.68 -3.55
N LEU A 206 -4.82 9.08 -4.73
CA LEU A 206 -5.71 8.05 -5.26
C LEU A 206 -5.49 6.69 -4.57
N GLU A 207 -4.54 6.56 -3.66
CA GLU A 207 -4.35 5.39 -2.81
C GLU A 207 -4.43 5.71 -1.31
N ALA A 208 -5.00 6.88 -0.98
CA ALA A 208 -5.20 7.33 0.40
C ALA A 208 -5.99 6.29 1.20
N GLN A 209 -5.47 5.92 2.37
CA GLN A 209 -6.18 5.02 3.27
C GLN A 209 -7.27 5.76 4.08
N PRO A 210 -8.36 5.09 4.48
CA PRO A 210 -9.47 5.73 5.18
C PRO A 210 -9.07 6.40 6.49
N TYR A 211 -8.07 5.86 7.19
CA TYR A 211 -7.58 6.40 8.46
C TYR A 211 -6.76 7.68 8.32
N GLU A 212 -6.15 7.94 7.17
CA GLU A 212 -5.21 9.05 6.98
C GLU A 212 -5.89 10.41 7.15
N ALA A 213 -7.04 10.62 6.50
CA ALA A 213 -7.77 11.87 6.59
C ALA A 213 -8.30 12.14 8.01
N VAL A 214 -8.72 11.09 8.73
CA VAL A 214 -9.17 11.16 10.12
C VAL A 214 -7.98 11.52 11.03
N PHE A 215 -6.83 10.88 10.82
CA PHE A 215 -5.60 11.16 11.55
C PHE A 215 -5.11 12.60 11.35
N LEU A 216 -5.06 13.07 10.10
CA LEU A 216 -4.67 14.45 9.81
C LEU A 216 -5.61 15.48 10.46
N ARG A 217 -6.91 15.19 10.50
CA ARG A 217 -7.88 16.02 11.23
C ARG A 217 -7.60 16.01 12.74
N ALA A 218 -7.31 14.84 13.30
CA ALA A 218 -6.96 14.68 14.71
C ALA A 218 -5.72 15.50 15.10
N VAL A 219 -4.69 15.52 14.25
CA VAL A 219 -3.46 16.33 14.44
C VAL A 219 -3.76 17.83 14.40
N LYS A 220 -4.62 18.28 13.47
CA LYS A 220 -5.04 19.70 13.41
C LYS A 220 -5.80 20.11 14.68
N LEU A 221 -6.68 19.25 15.20
CA LEU A 221 -7.39 19.46 16.46
C LEU A 221 -6.43 19.52 17.66
N TYR A 222 -5.42 18.64 17.70
CA TYR A 222 -4.38 18.67 18.73
C TYR A 222 -3.63 20.02 18.73
N ASN A 223 -3.17 20.47 17.57
CA ASN A 223 -2.40 21.71 17.42
C ASN A 223 -3.22 22.98 17.70
N SER A 224 -4.55 22.90 17.59
CA SER A 224 -5.46 24.00 17.93
C SER A 224 -5.92 23.99 19.40
N GLY A 225 -5.50 22.99 20.19
CA GLY A 225 -5.80 22.86 21.61
C GLY A 225 -7.10 22.12 21.93
N ASP A 226 -7.82 21.60 20.94
CA ASP A 226 -8.98 20.74 21.15
C ASP A 226 -8.53 19.28 21.35
N PHE A 227 -7.99 19.00 22.53
CA PHE A 227 -7.47 17.68 22.87
C PHE A 227 -8.55 16.60 22.94
N ARG A 228 -9.79 16.97 23.27
CA ARG A 228 -10.88 16.01 23.40
C ARG A 228 -11.32 15.50 22.03
N SER A 229 -11.62 16.40 21.10
CA SER A 229 -12.01 15.98 19.74
C SER A 229 -10.81 15.40 18.98
N SER A 230 -9.59 15.86 19.26
CA SER A 230 -8.38 15.21 18.77
C SER A 230 -8.29 13.76 19.22
N ALA A 231 -8.46 13.47 20.52
CA ALA A 231 -8.43 12.11 21.04
C ALA A 231 -9.52 11.23 20.42
N GLU A 232 -10.75 11.73 20.28
CA GLU A 232 -11.85 11.00 19.64
C GLU A 232 -11.54 10.65 18.17
N ASP A 233 -10.92 11.56 17.42
CA ASP A 233 -10.48 11.29 16.05
C ASP A 233 -9.24 10.38 15.98
N MET A 234 -8.30 10.48 16.92
CA MET A 234 -7.14 9.57 17.01
C MET A 234 -7.59 8.13 17.24
N GLU A 235 -8.51 7.89 18.18
CA GLU A 235 -9.07 6.55 18.43
C GLU A 235 -9.80 6.00 17.21
N ARG A 236 -10.53 6.86 16.48
CA ARG A 236 -11.20 6.47 15.24
C ARG A 236 -10.19 6.13 14.13
N ALA A 237 -9.14 6.92 13.98
CA ALA A 237 -8.08 6.67 13.02
C ALA A 237 -7.36 5.35 13.32
N LEU A 238 -7.05 5.08 14.60
CA LEU A 238 -6.45 3.84 15.05
C LEU A 238 -7.32 2.62 14.72
N ALA A 239 -8.62 2.68 15.04
CA ALA A 239 -9.55 1.59 14.71
C ALA A 239 -9.61 1.32 13.19
N GLN A 240 -9.63 2.38 12.37
CA GLN A 240 -9.60 2.25 10.92
C GLN A 240 -8.26 1.70 10.41
N TYR A 241 -7.15 2.13 10.99
CA TYR A 241 -5.82 1.61 10.68
C TYR A 241 -5.73 0.11 10.95
N LEU A 242 -6.16 -0.34 12.14
CA LEU A 242 -6.13 -1.76 12.52
C LEU A 242 -7.01 -2.61 11.60
N ALA A 243 -8.15 -2.09 11.14
CA ALA A 243 -8.97 -2.78 10.14
C ALA A 243 -8.26 -2.92 8.78
N VAL A 244 -7.56 -1.88 8.33
CA VAL A 244 -6.73 -1.95 7.11
C VAL A 244 -5.54 -2.90 7.29
N PHE A 245 -4.90 -2.88 8.46
CA PHE A 245 -3.79 -3.76 8.81
C PHE A 245 -4.22 -5.24 8.79
N ALA A 246 -5.33 -5.59 9.44
CA ALA A 246 -5.86 -6.96 9.42
C ALA A 246 -6.19 -7.43 7.99
N ARG A 247 -6.74 -6.55 7.16
CA ARG A 247 -6.99 -6.84 5.74
C ARG A 247 -5.68 -7.04 4.95
N CYS A 248 -4.65 -6.26 5.27
CA CYS A 248 -3.31 -6.41 4.67
C CYS A 248 -2.71 -7.77 5.04
N LEU A 249 -2.75 -8.16 6.32
CA LEU A 249 -2.31 -9.48 6.77
C LEU A 249 -3.02 -10.61 6.02
N ALA A 250 -4.35 -10.56 5.95
CA ALA A 250 -5.12 -11.55 5.19
C ALA A 250 -4.72 -11.58 3.69
N SER A 251 -4.38 -10.44 3.08
CA SER A 251 -3.89 -10.42 1.70
C SER A 251 -2.48 -10.98 1.54
N CYS A 252 -1.62 -10.78 2.54
CA CYS A 252 -0.22 -11.23 2.55
C CYS A 252 -0.07 -12.72 2.92
N GLU A 253 -1.02 -13.28 3.67
CA GLU A 253 -1.14 -14.67 4.11
C GLU A 253 -1.24 -15.72 2.97
N GLY A 254 -1.14 -15.30 1.71
CA GLY A 254 -0.80 -16.16 0.56
C GLY A 254 0.62 -16.76 0.64
N ALA A 255 1.46 -16.32 1.58
CA ALA A 255 2.74 -16.91 1.94
C ALA A 255 2.87 -17.09 3.46
N HIS A 256 2.83 -18.36 3.89
CA HIS A 256 3.07 -18.88 5.25
C HIS A 256 1.98 -18.75 6.34
N GLU A 257 2.18 -19.63 7.31
CA GLU A 257 1.31 -20.41 8.19
C GLU A 257 0.63 -19.62 9.31
N GLN A 258 -0.58 -20.05 9.68
CA GLN A 258 -1.36 -19.47 10.76
C GLN A 258 -0.79 -19.87 12.13
N VAL A 259 -0.61 -18.88 12.99
CA VAL A 259 -0.66 -19.08 14.44
C VAL A 259 -2.03 -18.56 14.88
N ASP A 260 -2.79 -19.42 15.58
CA ASP A 260 -4.13 -19.13 16.11
C ASP A 260 -4.19 -17.77 16.82
N PHE A 261 -5.11 -16.91 16.42
CA PHE A 261 -5.58 -15.82 17.27
C PHE A 261 -7.10 -15.73 17.20
N LYS A 262 -7.74 -15.86 18.36
CA LYS A 262 -9.20 -15.74 18.52
C LYS A 262 -9.63 -14.28 18.39
N ASP A 263 -10.77 -14.10 17.74
CA ASP A 263 -11.32 -12.81 17.33
C ASP A 263 -12.03 -11.97 18.43
N PHE A 264 -12.15 -10.68 18.04
CA PHE A 264 -13.23 -9.69 18.25
C PHE A 264 -13.16 -8.69 19.41
N TYR A 265 -12.86 -7.43 19.03
CA TYR A 265 -13.07 -6.21 19.81
C TYR A 265 -14.40 -5.54 19.48
N PRO A 266 -15.09 -4.98 20.49
CA PRO A 266 -15.86 -3.77 20.37
C PRO A 266 -15.17 -2.63 21.12
N ALA A 267 -14.76 -1.58 20.41
CA ALA A 267 -14.28 -0.33 20.99
C ALA A 267 -15.38 0.74 20.90
N ILE A 268 -15.83 1.24 22.05
CA ILE A 268 -16.52 2.54 22.16
C ILE A 268 -15.93 3.29 23.36
N ALA A 269 -15.56 4.54 23.10
CA ALA A 269 -14.91 5.51 23.97
C ALA A 269 -15.74 5.94 25.19
N VAL A 270 -15.08 6.30 26.30
CA VAL A 270 -15.23 7.64 26.94
C VAL A 270 -13.95 8.03 27.69
N ASN A 271 -13.55 9.29 27.49
CA ASN A 271 -12.58 10.11 28.21
C ASN A 271 -12.39 9.75 29.70
N ASP A 272 -11.21 9.25 30.07
CA ASP A 272 -10.75 9.07 31.45
C ASP A 272 -9.21 9.03 31.48
N VAL A 273 -8.60 9.47 32.58
CA VAL A 273 -7.15 9.40 32.86
C VAL A 273 -6.62 7.97 32.67
N ARG A 274 -7.48 6.98 32.90
CA ARG A 274 -7.23 5.56 32.64
C ARG A 274 -6.78 5.27 31.22
N GLN A 275 -7.45 5.84 30.22
CA GLN A 275 -7.05 5.64 28.82
C GLN A 275 -5.72 6.33 28.51
N ALA A 276 -5.45 7.48 29.14
CA ALA A 276 -4.18 8.17 28.96
C ALA A 276 -3.00 7.36 29.51
N ALA A 277 -3.16 6.72 30.67
CA ALA A 277 -2.16 5.81 31.24
C ALA A 277 -1.92 4.59 30.33
N ARG A 278 -2.99 3.96 29.82
CA ARG A 278 -2.89 2.83 28.88
C ARG A 278 -2.27 3.23 27.54
N SER A 279 -2.60 4.40 27.00
CA SER A 279 -1.98 4.92 25.78
C SER A 279 -0.49 5.16 25.95
N ALA A 280 -0.09 5.76 27.09
CA ALA A 280 1.32 5.97 27.40
C ALA A 280 2.05 4.63 27.55
N ALA A 281 1.44 3.63 28.20
CA ALA A 281 2.01 2.29 28.31
C ALA A 281 2.15 1.60 26.94
N SER A 282 1.15 1.73 26.05
CA SER A 282 1.25 1.24 24.67
C SER A 282 2.36 1.91 23.88
N TYR A 283 2.57 3.22 24.05
CA TYR A 283 3.64 3.95 23.37
C TYR A 283 5.03 3.41 23.74
N MET A 284 5.24 3.04 25.01
CA MET A 284 6.50 2.48 25.49
C MET A 284 6.89 1.14 24.83
N LEU A 285 5.95 0.42 24.20
CA LEU A 285 6.28 -0.77 23.40
C LEU A 285 7.07 -0.42 22.14
N PHE A 286 6.83 0.77 21.58
CA PHE A 286 7.39 1.19 20.30
C PHE A 286 8.62 2.09 20.48
N ASP A 287 8.63 2.91 21.52
CA ASP A 287 9.76 3.76 21.88
C ASP A 287 9.99 3.76 23.40
N PRO A 288 10.74 2.77 23.92
CA PRO A 288 10.99 2.66 25.36
C PRO A 288 11.92 3.74 25.91
N GLU A 289 12.65 4.45 25.04
CA GLU A 289 13.66 5.45 25.42
C GLU A 289 13.09 6.88 25.46
N ASP A 290 11.81 7.07 25.09
CA ASP A 290 11.16 8.39 25.14
C ASP A 290 11.01 8.90 26.58
N SER A 291 11.85 9.87 26.92
CA SER A 291 11.89 10.47 28.25
C SER A 291 10.60 11.19 28.67
N VAL A 292 9.83 11.75 27.73
CA VAL A 292 8.57 12.45 28.03
C VAL A 292 7.51 11.44 28.43
N MET A 293 7.44 10.33 27.72
CA MET A 293 6.43 9.31 27.97
C MET A 293 6.74 8.48 29.22
N GLN A 294 8.03 8.24 29.52
CA GLN A 294 8.47 7.74 30.83
C GLN A 294 8.00 8.65 31.99
N GLN A 295 8.18 9.98 31.85
CA GLN A 295 7.74 10.95 32.86
C GLN A 295 6.22 10.96 33.03
N ASN A 296 5.46 10.86 31.93
CA ASN A 296 4.00 10.78 31.96
C ASN A 296 3.52 9.55 32.73
N LEU A 297 4.13 8.39 32.52
CA LEU A 297 3.80 7.17 33.28
C LEU A 297 4.09 7.32 34.77
N VAL A 298 5.23 7.92 35.15
CA VAL A 298 5.54 8.22 36.56
C VAL A 298 4.51 9.16 37.16
N TYR A 299 4.10 10.19 36.41
CA TYR A 299 3.08 11.15 36.82
C TYR A 299 1.72 10.49 37.06
N TYR A 300 1.26 9.64 36.13
CA TYR A 300 0.01 8.88 36.29
C TYR A 300 0.07 7.91 37.46
N ARG A 301 1.20 7.19 37.65
CA ARG A 301 1.41 6.29 38.80
C ARG A 301 1.37 7.03 40.13
N PHE A 302 1.99 8.21 40.20
CA PHE A 302 2.00 9.03 41.41
C PHE A 302 0.59 9.47 41.83
N HIS A 303 -0.25 9.82 40.86
CA HIS A 303 -1.63 10.26 41.10
C HIS A 303 -2.69 9.15 41.01
N ARG A 304 -2.29 7.88 40.94
CA ARG A 304 -3.20 6.72 40.75
C ARG A 304 -4.37 6.68 41.71
N ALA A 305 -4.13 6.96 43.00
CA ALA A 305 -5.18 6.95 44.02
C ALA A 305 -6.21 8.07 43.85
N ARG A 306 -5.80 9.22 43.30
CA ARG A 306 -6.68 10.37 43.02
C ARG A 306 -7.60 10.11 41.83
N TRP A 307 -7.11 9.34 40.86
CA TRP A 307 -7.79 9.06 39.60
C TRP A 307 -8.38 7.66 39.50
N GLY A 308 -8.32 6.87 40.58
CA GLY A 308 -8.87 5.51 40.60
C GLY A 308 -8.20 4.58 39.58
N LEU A 309 -6.90 4.76 39.35
CA LEU A 309 -6.10 3.92 38.45
C LEU A 309 -5.58 2.69 39.21
N GLU A 310 -5.62 1.54 38.55
CA GLU A 310 -5.10 0.28 39.03
C GLU A 310 -3.81 -0.10 38.29
N GLU A 311 -3.10 -1.16 38.71
CA GLU A 311 -1.84 -1.56 38.04
C GLU A 311 -2.09 -2.05 36.60
N GLU A 312 -3.27 -2.61 36.35
CA GLU A 312 -3.76 -3.06 35.06
C GLU A 312 -3.86 -1.89 34.06
N ASP A 313 -4.07 -0.66 34.53
CA ASP A 313 -4.18 0.52 33.67
C ASP A 313 -2.81 1.03 33.17
N PHE A 314 -1.71 0.45 33.66
CA PHE A 314 -0.36 0.70 33.19
C PHE A 314 0.17 -0.42 32.28
N GLN A 315 -0.70 -1.35 31.88
CA GLN A 315 -0.39 -2.32 30.85
C GLN A 315 -0.69 -1.72 29.46
N PRO A 316 0.11 -2.06 28.44
CA PRO A 316 -0.22 -1.73 27.07
C PRO A 316 -1.59 -2.28 26.67
N ARG A 317 -2.27 -1.56 25.77
CA ARG A 317 -3.53 -2.02 25.19
C ARG A 317 -3.32 -3.33 24.43
N GLU A 318 -4.31 -4.22 24.49
CA GLU A 318 -4.25 -5.53 23.84
C GLU A 318 -4.01 -5.41 22.32
N GLU A 319 -4.66 -4.45 21.66
CA GLU A 319 -4.48 -4.21 20.23
C GLU A 319 -3.07 -3.72 19.88
N ALA A 320 -2.41 -2.99 20.78
CA ALA A 320 -1.05 -2.50 20.59
C ALA A 320 -0.02 -3.63 20.80
N MET A 321 -0.22 -4.48 21.80
CA MET A 321 0.59 -5.68 22.01
C MET A 321 0.49 -6.64 20.81
N PHE A 322 -0.73 -6.88 20.34
CA PHE A 322 -0.96 -7.72 19.17
C PHE A 322 -0.22 -7.19 17.95
N TYR A 323 -0.38 -5.89 17.64
CA TYR A 323 0.33 -5.27 16.52
C TYR A 323 1.85 -5.36 16.67
N HIS A 324 2.39 -5.06 17.86
CA HIS A 324 3.82 -5.14 18.12
C HIS A 324 4.35 -6.57 17.92
N ASN A 325 3.73 -7.57 18.53
CA ASN A 325 4.15 -8.96 18.41
C ASN A 325 4.07 -9.44 16.95
N GLN A 326 2.95 -9.19 16.28
CA GLN A 326 2.75 -9.59 14.88
C GLN A 326 3.78 -8.95 13.94
N THR A 327 4.09 -7.67 14.11
CA THR A 327 5.06 -6.97 13.26
C THR A 327 6.50 -7.37 13.55
N THR A 328 6.82 -7.68 14.81
CA THR A 328 8.12 -8.24 15.22
C THR A 328 8.33 -9.63 14.61
N GLU A 329 7.37 -10.54 14.77
CA GLU A 329 7.43 -11.89 14.19
C GLU A 329 7.55 -11.84 12.65
N LEU A 330 6.79 -10.98 11.98
CA LEU A 330 6.90 -10.81 10.52
C LEU A 330 8.27 -10.29 10.08
N ARG A 331 8.89 -9.42 10.88
CA ARG A 331 10.24 -8.92 10.59
C ARG A 331 11.29 -10.01 10.79
N GLU A 332 11.20 -10.76 11.87
CA GLU A 332 12.09 -11.90 12.14
C GLU A 332 11.96 -12.97 11.05
N LEU A 333 10.73 -13.28 10.61
CA LEU A 333 10.48 -14.21 9.51
C LEU A 333 11.04 -13.69 8.18
N LEU A 334 10.92 -12.39 7.92
CA LEU A 334 11.49 -11.76 6.72
C LEU A 334 13.02 -11.83 6.75
N GLU A 335 13.65 -11.52 7.89
CA GLU A 335 15.09 -11.65 8.09
C GLU A 335 15.55 -13.10 7.91
N PHE A 336 14.83 -14.07 8.49
CA PHE A 336 15.08 -15.50 8.27
C PHE A 336 14.98 -15.87 6.80
N ALA A 337 13.92 -15.44 6.09
CA ALA A 337 13.76 -15.73 4.68
C ALA A 337 14.87 -15.10 3.83
N HIS A 338 15.32 -13.88 4.16
CA HIS A 338 16.47 -13.24 3.52
C HIS A 338 17.77 -14.01 3.75
N LEU A 339 17.99 -14.53 4.96
CA LEU A 339 19.23 -15.22 5.33
C LEU A 339 19.30 -16.66 4.83
N TYR A 340 18.17 -17.35 4.71
CA TYR A 340 18.16 -18.82 4.51
C TYR A 340 17.34 -19.32 3.33
N LEU A 341 16.44 -18.50 2.76
CA LEU A 341 15.51 -18.92 1.70
C LEU A 341 15.70 -18.18 0.38
N GLN A 342 16.63 -17.23 0.30
CA GLN A 342 17.02 -16.68 -0.99
C GLN A 342 17.70 -17.78 -1.80
N SER A 343 17.33 -17.91 -3.09
CA SER A 343 18.08 -18.77 -3.99
C SER A 343 19.50 -18.23 -4.06
N ASP A 344 20.49 -19.08 -3.78
CA ASP A 344 21.85 -18.84 -4.24
C ASP A 344 21.77 -18.76 -5.77
N ASP A 345 21.69 -17.56 -6.32
CA ASP A 345 21.91 -17.31 -7.75
C ASP A 345 23.42 -17.48 -8.10
N GLU A 346 24.20 -18.13 -7.23
CA GLU A 346 25.57 -18.60 -7.49
C GLU A 346 25.59 -20.09 -7.85
N MET A 347 24.99 -20.44 -9.00
CA MET A 347 25.43 -21.59 -9.78
C MET A 347 25.09 -21.41 -11.26
N GLU A 348 25.58 -20.33 -11.87
CA GLU A 348 25.99 -20.45 -13.27
C GLU A 348 27.23 -21.35 -13.29
N LEU A 349 27.02 -22.61 -13.68
CA LEU A 349 28.13 -23.51 -14.00
C LEU A 349 28.87 -22.88 -15.18
N GLU A 350 30.03 -22.28 -14.95
CA GLU A 350 31.01 -22.00 -15.99
C GLU A 350 31.29 -23.34 -16.71
N GLU A 351 30.78 -23.48 -17.94
CA GLU A 351 31.21 -24.53 -18.84
C GLU A 351 32.70 -24.32 -19.11
N THR A 352 33.55 -25.05 -18.39
CA THR A 352 34.98 -25.12 -18.65
C THR A 352 35.21 -25.76 -20.02
N VAL A 353 35.30 -24.95 -21.06
CA VAL A 353 35.81 -25.37 -22.37
C VAL A 353 37.34 -25.38 -22.32
N PRO A 354 38.02 -26.48 -22.64
CA PRO A 354 39.48 -26.54 -22.53
C PRO A 354 40.17 -25.68 -23.59
N ALA A 355 41.29 -25.08 -23.16
CA ALA A 355 42.10 -24.10 -23.86
C ALA A 355 42.51 -24.50 -25.29
N VAL A 356 42.36 -23.55 -26.22
CA VAL A 356 43.04 -23.50 -27.52
C VAL A 356 43.85 -22.21 -27.57
N GLU A 357 45.12 -22.35 -27.95
CA GLU A 357 46.16 -21.30 -28.01
C GLU A 357 45.83 -20.08 -28.89
N PRO A 358 46.49 -18.93 -28.66
CA PRO A 358 45.99 -17.62 -29.03
C PRO A 358 46.19 -17.34 -30.52
N LYS A 359 45.13 -16.90 -31.19
CA LYS A 359 45.23 -16.07 -32.39
C LYS A 359 44.77 -14.69 -32.00
N ASP A 360 45.63 -13.71 -32.24
CA ASP A 360 45.38 -12.30 -31.93
C ASP A 360 44.01 -11.87 -32.48
N PRO A 361 43.11 -11.31 -31.64
CA PRO A 361 41.86 -10.76 -32.12
C PRO A 361 42.14 -9.49 -32.96
N PRO A 362 41.33 -9.20 -33.99
CA PRO A 362 41.41 -7.92 -34.69
C PRO A 362 41.16 -6.77 -33.71
N SER A 363 41.90 -5.67 -33.85
CA SER A 363 41.84 -4.54 -32.92
C SER A 363 40.49 -3.82 -32.98
N ASP A 364 39.85 -3.62 -31.82
CA ASP A 364 38.61 -2.84 -31.61
C ASP A 364 38.78 -1.32 -31.76
N ALA A 365 39.71 -0.87 -32.61
CA ALA A 365 39.97 0.54 -32.87
C ALA A 365 38.82 1.27 -33.60
N GLU A 366 37.72 0.60 -33.93
CA GLU A 366 36.49 1.20 -34.48
C GLU A 366 35.35 1.36 -33.46
N PHE A 367 35.55 0.95 -32.19
CA PHE A 367 34.51 1.04 -31.15
C PHE A 367 34.99 1.72 -29.86
N GLU A 368 35.98 2.61 -29.97
CA GLU A 368 36.36 3.58 -28.91
C GLU A 368 35.77 4.97 -29.22
N GLY A 369 34.47 5.02 -29.48
CA GLY A 369 33.68 6.25 -29.38
C GLY A 369 32.77 6.13 -28.16
N GLU A 370 32.65 7.20 -27.37
CA GLU A 370 31.63 7.30 -26.32
C GLU A 370 30.26 6.98 -26.92
N GLY A 371 29.75 5.79 -26.62
CA GLY A 371 28.42 5.40 -26.99
C GLY A 371 27.40 6.15 -26.15
N ASP A 372 26.90 7.25 -26.70
CA ASP A 372 25.57 7.77 -26.38
C ASP A 372 24.55 6.67 -26.74
N TYR A 373 24.11 5.96 -25.72
CA TYR A 373 22.86 5.23 -25.76
C TYR A 373 22.19 5.45 -24.42
N GLU A 374 21.64 6.67 -24.24
CA GLU A 374 20.42 6.93 -23.46
C GLU A 374 20.01 8.42 -23.43
N GLU A 375 20.16 9.21 -24.52
CA GLU A 375 19.61 10.59 -24.54
C GLU A 375 18.73 10.94 -25.75
N GLY A 376 18.17 9.93 -26.44
CA GLY A 376 17.45 10.15 -27.71
C GLY A 376 15.94 10.44 -27.66
N ILE A 377 15.28 10.55 -26.49
CA ILE A 377 13.81 10.77 -26.43
C ILE A 377 13.41 11.97 -25.54
N TYR A 378 14.28 12.48 -24.69
CA TYR A 378 13.92 13.51 -23.70
C TYR A 378 14.59 14.88 -23.90
N ALA A 379 15.45 15.05 -24.90
CA ALA A 379 16.23 16.29 -25.09
C ALA A 379 15.55 17.37 -25.98
N ASP A 380 14.57 17.02 -26.82
CA ASP A 380 14.08 17.94 -27.87
C ASP A 380 12.95 18.90 -27.46
N TRP A 381 12.62 19.03 -26.16
CA TRP A 381 11.46 19.82 -25.70
C TRP A 381 11.76 21.00 -24.77
N TRP A 382 13.04 21.30 -24.51
CA TRP A 382 13.44 22.40 -23.62
C TRP A 382 14.23 23.52 -24.33
N GLN A 383 13.82 23.88 -25.54
CA GLN A 383 14.15 25.20 -26.09
C GLN A 383 12.90 26.08 -26.01
N GLU A 384 13.05 27.20 -25.29
CA GLU A 384 12.06 28.27 -25.17
C GLU A 384 11.59 28.72 -26.57
N PRO A 385 10.30 29.05 -26.77
CA PRO A 385 9.87 29.61 -28.03
C PRO A 385 10.47 31.02 -28.19
N ASP A 386 11.24 31.23 -29.27
CA ASP A 386 11.68 32.54 -29.73
C ASP A 386 10.51 33.52 -29.73
N ALA A 387 10.56 34.49 -28.81
CA ALA A 387 9.64 35.61 -28.80
C ALA A 387 9.88 36.47 -30.04
N LYS A 388 8.92 36.46 -30.97
CA LYS A 388 8.90 37.30 -32.16
C LYS A 388 7.81 38.36 -32.01
N GLY A 389 8.22 39.63 -32.02
CA GLY A 389 7.39 40.84 -32.03
C GLY A 389 7.48 41.59 -30.70
N ASP A 390 7.76 42.89 -30.61
CA ASP A 390 7.90 43.99 -31.57
C ASP A 390 8.77 45.05 -30.89
N GLU A 391 9.77 45.65 -31.54
CA GLU A 391 10.15 47.06 -31.30
C GLU A 391 10.69 47.71 -32.59
N ALA A 392 9.80 48.51 -33.17
CA ALA A 392 9.97 49.69 -34.01
C ALA A 392 11.37 50.04 -34.54
N GLU A 393 11.51 49.94 -35.87
CA GLU A 393 12.47 50.71 -36.66
C GLU A 393 12.09 52.21 -36.62
N ALA A 394 12.98 53.03 -36.06
CA ALA A 394 12.95 54.47 -36.26
C ALA A 394 13.72 54.81 -37.54
N GLU A 395 12.99 55.19 -38.58
CA GLU A 395 13.52 55.75 -39.83
C GLU A 395 14.25 57.07 -39.55
N LEU A 396 15.52 57.17 -39.97
CA LEU A 396 16.25 58.42 -40.14
C LEU A 396 16.28 58.73 -41.64
N GLU A 397 15.52 59.75 -42.05
CA GLU A 397 15.63 60.34 -43.39
C GLU A 397 16.96 61.13 -43.55
N PRO A 398 17.49 61.27 -44.79
CA PRO A 398 18.78 61.88 -45.05
C PRO A 398 18.72 63.41 -45.21
N GLU A 399 19.88 64.04 -44.99
CA GLU A 399 20.17 65.48 -45.05
C GLU A 399 19.74 66.21 -46.34
N LEU A 400 19.52 67.53 -46.26
CA LEU A 400 20.15 68.54 -47.13
C LEU A 400 19.83 70.00 -46.71
N ALA A 401 20.89 70.82 -46.70
CA ALA A 401 20.99 72.30 -46.71
C ALA A 401 20.98 73.08 -45.39
#